data_AF-A0A034V8N1-F1
#
_entry.id   AF-A0A034V8N1-F1
#
_cell.length_a   1.000
_cell.length_b   1.000
_cell.length_c   1.000
_cell.angle_alpha   90.00
_cell.angle_beta   90.00
_cell.angle_gamma   90.00
#
_symmetry.space_group_name_H-M   'P 1'
#
loop_
_entity.id
_entity.type
_entity.pdbx_description
1 polymer ?
#
loop_
_entity_poly.entity_id
_entity_poly.type
_entity_poly.pdbx_seq_one_letter_code
_entity_poly.pdbx_strand_id
1 'polypeptide(L)'
;MRVAGKFHNSKPKTAADSIGHTTGLEAVPLQRATKVAGNAELGLRKKKSYTSLLCELTRLKSQQKYLECNQAKLNATHYEDPPVSGRSKNNKTSQMINELETLKAYLEDSLKTYRDNCYCEVQELRQVVGSIREDVQPQRLSQCSLPELRERIINTNTQLIQLCDKNEKELEKLRDECEKIERDNKVIVNV
;
A
#
# COMPACT_ATOMS: atom_id res chain seq x y z
N MET A 1 3.43 -47.62 35.98
CA MET A 1 2.72 -46.76 36.94
C MET A 1 2.84 -45.31 36.50
N ARG A 2 1.69 -44.62 36.32
CA ARG A 2 1.47 -43.15 36.29
C ARG A 2 2.14 -42.34 35.16
N VAL A 3 1.54 -41.30 34.57
CA VAL A 3 0.17 -40.76 34.48
C VAL A 3 0.18 -39.85 33.24
N ALA A 4 -0.94 -39.80 32.53
CA ALA A 4 -1.21 -38.93 31.38
C ALA A 4 -1.09 -37.42 31.70
N GLY A 5 -0.58 -36.64 30.74
CA GLY A 5 -0.72 -35.19 30.70
C GLY A 5 -1.50 -34.77 29.45
N LYS A 6 -2.81 -34.52 29.62
CA LYS A 6 -3.67 -33.88 28.62
C LYS A 6 -3.40 -32.37 28.64
N PHE A 7 -3.02 -31.80 27.51
CA PHE A 7 -3.01 -30.35 27.34
C PHE A 7 -4.39 -29.89 26.86
N HIS A 8 -5.06 -29.14 27.74
CA HIS A 8 -6.25 -28.35 27.42
C HIS A 8 -5.80 -27.06 26.71
N ASN A 9 -6.32 -26.81 25.49
CA ASN A 9 -6.26 -25.49 24.88
C ASN A 9 -7.65 -24.87 24.90
N SER A 10 -7.81 -23.94 25.84
CA SER A 10 -8.88 -22.95 25.93
C SER A 10 -8.69 -21.86 24.87
N LYS A 11 -9.82 -21.41 24.31
CA LYS A 11 -9.97 -20.33 23.30
C LYS A 11 -9.30 -19.02 23.72
N PRO A 12 -9.10 -18.11 22.74
CA PRO A 12 -9.54 -16.73 22.93
C PRO A 12 -10.63 -16.35 21.93
N LYS A 13 -11.58 -15.58 22.47
CA LYS A 13 -12.80 -15.06 21.88
C LYS A 13 -12.50 -13.64 21.42
N THR A 14 -12.51 -13.37 20.12
CA THR A 14 -12.33 -12.01 19.59
C THR A 14 -13.69 -11.33 19.54
N ALA A 15 -13.77 -10.18 20.21
CA ALA A 15 -14.90 -9.28 20.21
C ALA A 15 -15.05 -8.61 18.83
N ALA A 16 -16.28 -8.58 18.31
CA ALA A 16 -16.67 -7.73 17.19
C ALA A 16 -17.64 -6.69 17.74
N ASP A 17 -17.25 -5.42 17.68
CA ASP A 17 -18.07 -4.29 18.07
C ASP A 17 -18.95 -3.82 16.90
N SER A 18 -20.24 -3.66 17.24
CA SER A 18 -21.17 -2.59 16.86
C SER A 18 -21.43 -2.28 15.38
N ILE A 19 -22.59 -2.75 14.88
CA ILE A 19 -23.52 -1.92 14.09
C ILE A 19 -24.94 -2.22 14.59
N GLY A 20 -25.55 -1.23 15.26
CA GLY A 20 -26.93 -1.28 15.73
C GLY A 20 -27.91 -1.09 14.58
N HIS A 21 -28.78 -2.09 14.39
CA HIS A 21 -30.01 -1.96 13.62
C HIS A 21 -31.20 -2.15 14.58
N THR A 22 -31.94 -1.06 14.81
CA THR A 22 -33.24 -0.99 15.47
C THR A 22 -33.99 0.12 14.73
N THR A 23 -35.22 0.04 14.25
CA THR A 23 -36.42 -0.81 14.42
C THR A 23 -37.36 -0.31 13.29
N GLY A 24 -38.17 -1.12 12.60
CA GLY A 24 -39.26 -1.90 13.19
C GLY A 24 -40.52 -1.02 13.29
N LEU A 25 -41.52 -1.36 12.47
CA LEU A 25 -42.75 -0.65 12.13
C LEU A 25 -43.75 -0.36 13.28
N GLU A 26 -44.66 0.57 12.95
CA GLU A 26 -46.05 0.78 13.43
C GLU A 26 -46.30 1.31 14.86
N ALA A 27 -47.00 2.46 14.93
CA ALA A 27 -48.39 2.54 15.44
C ALA A 27 -48.88 4.00 15.47
N VAL A 28 -49.92 4.28 14.67
CA VAL A 28 -50.83 5.42 14.87
C VAL A 28 -51.70 5.15 16.09
N PRO A 29 -52.02 6.18 16.90
CA PRO A 29 -53.39 6.32 17.35
C PRO A 29 -54.03 7.64 16.93
N LEU A 30 -55.29 7.46 16.57
CA LEU A 30 -56.29 8.37 16.04
C LEU A 30 -57.01 9.15 17.17
N GLN A 31 -57.36 10.42 16.88
CA GLN A 31 -58.44 11.25 17.46
C GLN A 31 -58.32 11.67 18.95
N ARG A 32 -58.46 12.94 19.33
CA ARG A 32 -59.66 13.83 19.36
C ARG A 32 -59.12 15.19 19.86
N ALA A 33 -59.63 16.39 19.58
CA ALA A 33 -60.97 16.79 19.21
C ALA A 33 -60.90 18.14 18.49
N THR A 34 -61.65 18.24 17.40
CA THR A 34 -62.11 19.51 16.82
C THR A 34 -62.98 20.21 17.85
N LYS A 35 -62.52 21.33 18.41
CA LYS A 35 -63.39 22.31 19.07
C LYS A 35 -63.47 23.53 18.16
N VAL A 36 -64.58 23.58 17.43
CA VAL A 36 -65.14 24.81 16.88
C VAL A 36 -65.50 25.72 18.05
N ALA A 37 -64.83 26.84 18.13
CA ALA A 37 -65.21 28.04 18.87
C ALA A 37 -64.39 29.17 18.23
N GLY A 38 -64.92 30.25 17.70
CA GLY A 38 -66.27 30.72 17.51
C GLY A 38 -66.11 32.00 16.70
N ASN A 39 -67.09 32.31 15.85
CA ASN A 39 -67.21 33.65 15.30
C ASN A 39 -67.45 34.62 16.46
N ALA A 40 -66.43 35.38 16.82
CA ALA A 40 -66.49 36.76 17.28
C ALA A 40 -65.13 37.08 17.93
N GLU A 41 -64.21 37.64 17.16
CA GLU A 41 -63.71 38.94 17.57
C GLU A 41 -63.63 39.79 16.32
N LEU A 42 -64.58 40.72 16.21
CA LEU A 42 -64.29 42.07 15.71
C LEU A 42 -63.02 42.51 16.45
N GLY A 43 -61.87 42.18 15.87
CA GLY A 43 -60.59 42.61 16.36
C GLY A 43 -60.66 44.13 16.36
N LEU A 44 -60.84 44.69 17.56
CA LEU A 44 -60.64 46.10 17.86
C LEU A 44 -59.49 46.53 16.98
N ARG A 45 -59.75 47.41 15.99
CA ARG A 45 -58.68 48.02 15.21
C ARG A 45 -57.89 48.86 16.22
N LYS A 46 -56.99 48.22 16.97
CA LYS A 46 -55.93 48.88 17.70
C LYS A 46 -55.23 49.65 16.62
N LYS A 47 -55.39 50.98 16.62
CA LYS A 47 -54.68 51.86 15.70
C LYS A 47 -53.22 51.44 15.83
N LYS A 48 -52.69 50.77 14.81
CA LYS A 48 -51.32 50.27 14.84
C LYS A 48 -50.50 51.52 15.13
N SER A 49 -49.78 51.52 16.26
CA SER A 49 -48.87 52.62 16.56
C SER A 49 -48.02 52.88 15.31
N TYR A 50 -47.69 54.15 15.05
CA TYR A 50 -46.87 54.51 13.90
C TYR A 50 -45.62 53.61 13.78
N THR A 51 -45.03 53.25 14.92
CA THR A 51 -43.91 52.30 15.03
C THR A 51 -44.28 50.89 14.59
N SER A 52 -45.46 50.37 14.97
CA SER A 52 -45.94 49.05 14.53
C SER A 52 -46.19 49.02 13.02
N LEU A 53 -46.70 50.11 12.45
CA LEU A 53 -46.87 50.23 11.00
C LEU A 53 -45.52 50.28 10.28
N LEU A 54 -44.54 51.00 10.83
CA LEU A 54 -43.19 51.10 10.28
C LEU A 54 -42.43 49.76 10.33
N CYS A 55 -42.54 49.02 11.43
CA CYS A 55 -41.98 47.67 11.55
C CYS A 55 -42.60 46.72 10.52
N GLU A 56 -43.93 46.77 10.36
CA GLU A 56 -44.63 45.92 9.38
C GLU A 56 -44.26 46.28 7.94
N LEU A 57 -44.12 47.58 7.63
CA LEU A 57 -43.68 48.05 6.33
C LEU A 57 -42.24 47.61 6.02
N THR A 58 -41.36 47.61 7.04
CA THR A 58 -39.99 47.12 6.91
C THR A 58 -39.97 45.61 6.67
N ARG A 59 -40.77 44.84 7.41
CA ARG A 59 -40.94 43.40 7.22
C ARG A 59 -41.45 43.05 5.82
N LEU A 60 -42.41 43.81 5.31
CA LEU A 60 -42.96 43.60 3.97
C LEU A 60 -41.94 43.97 2.89
N LYS A 61 -41.18 45.06 3.05
CA LYS A 61 -40.10 45.43 2.11
C LYS A 61 -38.98 44.40 2.08
N SER A 62 -38.58 43.84 3.23
CA SER A 62 -37.56 42.79 3.25
C SER A 62 -38.07 41.51 2.61
N GLN A 63 -39.33 41.13 2.84
CA GLN A 63 -39.96 39.98 2.20
C GLN A 63 -40.05 40.15 0.68
N GLN A 64 -40.44 41.34 0.21
CA GLN A 64 -40.46 41.66 -1.21
C GLN A 64 -39.07 41.53 -1.84
N LYS A 65 -38.03 42.12 -1.22
CA LYS A 65 -36.66 42.03 -1.73
C LYS A 65 -36.12 40.59 -1.75
N TYR A 66 -36.46 39.77 -0.76
CA TYR A 66 -36.10 38.35 -0.74
C TYR A 66 -36.71 37.60 -1.93
N LEU A 67 -37.98 37.88 -2.24
CA LEU A 67 -38.68 37.26 -3.37
C LEU A 67 -38.12 37.75 -4.70
N GLU A 68 -37.85 39.04 -4.87
CA GLU A 68 -37.23 39.61 -6.07
C GLU A 68 -35.86 38.97 -6.34
N CYS A 69 -35.01 38.84 -5.31
CA CYS A 69 -33.70 38.20 -5.42
C CYS A 69 -33.79 36.71 -5.79
N ASN A 70 -34.79 35.99 -5.28
CA ASN A 70 -34.99 34.58 -5.63
C ASN A 70 -35.66 34.40 -6.98
N GLN A 71 -36.49 35.34 -7.41
CA GLN A 71 -37.09 35.35 -8.74
C GLN A 71 -36.01 35.51 -9.83
N ALA A 72 -34.96 36.31 -9.58
CA ALA A 72 -33.80 36.37 -10.45
C ALA A 72 -33.06 35.01 -10.57
N LYS A 73 -33.04 34.19 -9.51
CA LYS A 73 -32.47 32.83 -9.54
C LYS A 73 -33.36 31.84 -10.31
N LEU A 74 -34.65 32.10 -10.38
CA LEU A 74 -35.65 31.28 -11.07
C LEU A 74 -35.87 31.71 -12.53
N ASN A 75 -34.94 32.46 -13.12
CA ASN A 75 -35.03 32.81 -14.53
C ASN A 75 -35.02 31.53 -15.37
N ALA A 76 -36.11 31.29 -16.11
CA ALA A 76 -36.31 30.09 -16.92
C ALA A 76 -35.14 29.85 -17.87
N THR A 77 -34.48 30.91 -18.37
CA THR A 77 -33.31 30.81 -19.25
C THR A 77 -32.08 30.12 -18.61
N HIS A 78 -32.02 29.99 -17.28
CA HIS A 78 -30.97 29.24 -16.59
C HIS A 78 -31.27 27.73 -16.48
N TYR A 79 -32.53 27.34 -16.72
CA TYR A 79 -33.03 25.97 -16.64
C TYR A 79 -33.49 25.43 -18.00
N GLU A 80 -33.59 26.29 -19.02
CA GLU A 80 -33.69 25.85 -20.41
C GLU A 80 -32.41 25.09 -20.76
N ASP A 81 -32.57 23.80 -21.05
CA ASP A 81 -31.53 23.06 -21.76
C ASP A 81 -31.26 23.81 -23.08
N PRO A 82 -29.99 24.10 -23.41
CA PRO A 82 -29.68 24.74 -24.68
C PRO A 82 -30.36 23.98 -25.82
N PRO A 83 -30.93 24.68 -26.83
CA PRO A 83 -31.62 24.03 -27.94
C PRO A 83 -30.71 22.95 -28.46
N VAL A 84 -31.23 21.72 -28.52
CA VAL A 84 -30.49 20.47 -28.67
C VAL A 84 -29.46 20.55 -29.79
N SER A 85 -28.29 21.12 -29.49
CA SER A 85 -27.04 20.90 -30.19
C SER A 85 -26.47 19.59 -29.64
N GLY A 86 -27.32 18.55 -29.64
CA GLY A 86 -27.05 17.22 -29.11
C GLY A 86 -26.01 16.45 -29.91
N ARG A 87 -25.46 17.03 -30.99
CA ARG A 87 -24.33 16.41 -31.69
C ARG A 87 -22.98 16.79 -31.09
N SER A 88 -22.74 18.05 -30.75
CA SER A 88 -21.39 18.50 -30.39
C SER A 88 -20.96 18.14 -28.95
N LYS A 89 -21.86 18.27 -27.95
CA LYS A 89 -21.55 17.88 -26.56
C LYS A 89 -21.44 16.36 -26.39
N ASN A 90 -22.28 15.59 -27.08
CA ASN A 90 -22.25 14.13 -27.03
C ASN A 90 -20.93 13.60 -27.62
N ASN A 91 -20.42 14.20 -28.70
CA ASN A 91 -19.13 13.85 -29.26
C ASN A 91 -17.98 14.10 -28.27
N LYS A 92 -18.00 15.23 -27.54
CA LYS A 92 -16.97 15.55 -26.53
C LYS A 92 -17.03 14.59 -25.34
N THR A 93 -18.23 14.25 -24.86
CA THR A 93 -18.39 13.28 -23.78
C THR A 93 -17.97 11.88 -24.21
N SER A 94 -18.38 11.42 -25.41
CA SER A 94 -17.94 10.14 -25.96
C SER A 94 -16.43 10.08 -26.21
N GLN A 95 -15.82 11.19 -26.66
CA GLN A 95 -14.37 11.30 -26.79
C GLN A 95 -13.66 11.13 -25.44
N MET A 96 -14.12 11.84 -24.39
CA MET A 96 -13.55 11.69 -23.05
C MET A 96 -13.74 10.29 -22.47
N ILE A 97 -14.88 9.63 -22.76
CA ILE A 97 -15.12 8.23 -22.37
C ILE A 97 -14.10 7.31 -23.05
N ASN A 98 -13.91 7.44 -24.36
CA ASN A 98 -12.93 6.64 -25.10
C ASN A 98 -11.49 6.91 -24.61
N GLU A 99 -11.15 8.17 -24.33
CA GLU A 99 -9.84 8.54 -23.75
C GLU A 99 -9.65 7.91 -22.35
N LEU A 100 -10.68 7.87 -21.51
CA LEU A 100 -10.64 7.18 -20.22
C LEU A 100 -10.50 5.66 -20.38
N GLU A 101 -11.21 5.06 -21.34
CA GLU A 101 -11.13 3.63 -21.61
C GLU A 101 -9.74 3.23 -22.13
N THR A 102 -9.17 4.01 -23.03
CA THR A 102 -7.81 3.78 -23.54
C THR A 102 -6.77 3.95 -22.44
N LEU A 103 -6.88 4.98 -21.60
CA LEU A 103 -5.97 5.17 -20.46
C LEU A 103 -6.09 4.04 -19.44
N LYS A 104 -7.32 3.59 -19.16
CA LYS A 104 -7.56 2.44 -18.27
C LYS A 104 -6.89 1.18 -18.82
N ALA A 105 -7.12 0.86 -20.09
CA ALA A 105 -6.51 -0.30 -20.73
C ALA A 105 -4.97 -0.23 -20.71
N TYR A 106 -4.41 0.95 -21.00
CA TYR A 106 -2.97 1.20 -20.92
C TYR A 106 -2.41 0.98 -19.50
N LEU A 107 -3.09 1.48 -18.47
CA LEU A 107 -2.65 1.31 -17.08
C LEU A 107 -2.78 -0.16 -16.61
N GLU A 108 -3.84 -0.84 -17.02
CA GLU A 108 -4.02 -2.27 -16.74
C GLU A 108 -2.92 -3.11 -17.38
N ASP A 109 -2.57 -2.82 -18.65
CA ASP A 109 -1.49 -3.49 -19.35
C ASP A 109 -0.13 -3.19 -18.71
N SER A 110 0.15 -1.92 -18.39
CA SER A 110 1.38 -1.51 -17.72
C SER A 110 1.55 -2.17 -16.34
N LEU A 111 0.49 -2.27 -15.55
CA LEU A 111 0.50 -2.98 -14.27
C LEU A 111 0.71 -4.48 -14.45
N LYS A 112 0.11 -5.07 -15.48
CA LYS A 112 0.32 -6.49 -15.81
C LYS A 112 1.78 -6.74 -16.18
N THR A 113 2.36 -5.94 -17.09
CA THR A 113 3.78 -6.03 -17.45
C THR A 113 4.69 -5.90 -16.24
N TYR A 114 4.43 -4.94 -15.35
CA TYR A 114 5.22 -4.77 -14.12
C TYR A 114 5.16 -6.01 -13.22
N ARG A 115 3.97 -6.59 -13.02
CA ARG A 115 3.79 -7.81 -12.22
C ARG A 115 4.48 -9.01 -12.84
N ASP A 116 4.36 -9.18 -14.15
CA ASP A 116 4.99 -10.27 -14.90
C ASP A 116 6.52 -10.16 -14.81
N ASN A 117 7.09 -8.97 -14.99
CA ASN A 117 8.53 -8.73 -14.85
C ASN A 117 9.04 -9.01 -13.44
N CYS A 118 8.34 -8.49 -12.42
CA CYS A 118 8.71 -8.73 -11.01
C CYS A 118 8.67 -10.23 -10.66
N TYR A 119 7.68 -10.95 -11.19
CA TYR A 119 7.61 -12.40 -11.01
C TYR A 119 8.81 -13.11 -11.66
N CYS A 120 9.16 -12.74 -12.89
CA CYS A 120 10.33 -13.26 -13.60
C CYS A 120 11.64 -13.01 -12.84
N GLU A 121 11.90 -11.78 -12.40
CA GLU A 121 13.11 -11.42 -11.63
C GLU A 121 13.23 -12.24 -10.33
N VAL A 122 12.12 -12.38 -9.60
CA VAL A 122 12.08 -13.18 -8.38
C VAL A 122 12.32 -14.66 -8.68
N GLN A 123 11.80 -15.17 -9.80
CA GLN A 123 12.02 -16.55 -10.22
C GLN A 123 13.48 -16.81 -10.61
N GLU A 124 14.10 -15.89 -11.36
CA GLU A 124 15.53 -15.94 -11.70
C GLU A 124 16.39 -15.94 -10.44
N LEU A 125 16.09 -15.04 -9.48
CA LEU A 125 16.79 -15.01 -8.20
C LEU A 125 16.66 -16.33 -7.44
N ARG A 126 15.45 -16.91 -7.39
CA ARG A 126 15.26 -18.23 -6.76
C ARG A 126 16.09 -19.31 -7.43
N GLN A 127 16.19 -19.28 -8.76
CA GLN A 127 17.00 -20.24 -9.51
C GLN A 127 18.49 -20.08 -9.17
N VAL A 128 19.01 -18.85 -9.20
CA VAL A 128 20.41 -18.57 -8.84
C VAL A 128 20.73 -18.98 -7.40
N VAL A 129 19.87 -18.61 -6.45
CA VAL A 129 20.01 -19.03 -5.04
C VAL A 129 19.93 -20.56 -4.90
N GLY A 130 19.09 -21.21 -5.71
CA GLY A 130 19.01 -22.67 -5.81
C GLY A 130 20.34 -23.28 -6.25
N SER A 131 20.94 -22.77 -7.33
CA SER A 131 22.26 -23.21 -7.81
C SER A 131 23.36 -23.00 -6.76
N ILE A 132 23.42 -21.82 -6.13
CA ILE A 132 24.39 -21.55 -5.05
C ILE A 132 24.19 -22.53 -3.89
N ARG A 133 22.95 -22.84 -3.52
CA ARG A 133 22.66 -23.81 -2.45
C ARG A 133 23.16 -25.21 -2.79
N GLU A 134 23.12 -25.60 -4.06
CA GLU A 134 23.65 -26.88 -4.53
C GLU A 134 25.17 -26.89 -4.54
N ASP A 135 25.82 -25.81 -5.00
CA ASP A 135 27.29 -25.69 -5.04
C ASP A 135 27.91 -25.63 -3.64
N VAL A 136 27.25 -24.94 -2.72
CA VAL A 136 27.70 -24.75 -1.33
C VAL A 136 27.24 -25.92 -0.45
N GLN A 137 26.48 -26.89 -0.97
CA GLN A 137 26.09 -28.03 -0.17
C GLN A 137 27.34 -28.86 0.18
N PRO A 138 27.78 -28.90 1.45
CA PRO A 138 28.84 -29.81 1.82
C PRO A 138 28.33 -31.22 1.52
N GLN A 139 29.14 -32.03 0.82
CA GLN A 139 28.84 -33.45 0.64
C GLN A 139 28.45 -34.01 2.00
N ARG A 140 27.20 -34.49 2.09
CA ARG A 140 26.67 -34.94 3.37
C ARG A 140 27.64 -36.00 3.87
N LEU A 141 28.06 -35.91 5.13
CA LEU A 141 28.93 -36.93 5.75
C LEU A 141 28.33 -38.34 5.63
N SER A 142 27.03 -38.46 5.35
CA SER A 142 26.33 -39.71 5.02
C SER A 142 26.67 -40.31 3.64
N GLN A 143 27.31 -39.54 2.74
CA GLN A 143 27.68 -39.95 1.38
C GLN A 143 29.18 -40.24 1.23
N CYS A 144 30.02 -39.82 2.18
CA CYS A 144 31.43 -40.19 2.23
C CYS A 144 31.60 -41.32 3.25
N SER A 145 32.10 -42.47 2.81
CA SER A 145 32.45 -43.52 3.74
C SER A 145 33.61 -43.04 4.64
N LEU A 146 33.64 -43.45 5.91
CA LEU A 146 34.74 -43.09 6.83
C LEU A 146 36.13 -43.42 6.24
N PRO A 147 36.33 -44.54 5.51
CA PRO A 147 37.57 -44.82 4.79
C PRO A 147 37.93 -43.78 3.73
N GLU A 148 36.99 -43.39 2.85
CA GLU A 148 37.24 -42.38 1.82
C GLU A 148 37.62 -41.01 2.42
N LEU A 149 36.99 -40.64 3.54
CA LEU A 149 37.32 -39.40 4.23
C LEU A 149 38.75 -39.45 4.81
N ARG A 150 39.13 -40.58 5.41
CA ARG A 150 40.48 -40.79 5.94
C ARG A 150 41.53 -40.73 4.82
N GLU A 151 41.26 -41.39 3.70
CA GLU A 151 42.16 -41.36 2.53
C GLU A 151 42.32 -39.93 1.99
N ARG A 152 41.23 -39.18 1.87
CA ARG A 152 41.29 -37.76 1.47
C ARG A 152 42.14 -36.92 2.42
N ILE A 153 41.95 -37.09 3.73
CA ILE A 153 42.74 -36.38 4.75
C ILE A 153 44.23 -36.73 4.63
N ILE A 154 44.57 -38.01 4.45
CA ILE A 154 45.96 -38.46 4.29
C ILE A 154 46.58 -37.86 3.03
N ASN A 155 45.87 -37.89 1.90
CA ASN A 155 46.36 -37.32 0.63
C ASN A 155 46.60 -35.82 0.74
N THR A 156 45.64 -35.06 1.28
CA THR A 156 45.78 -33.61 1.47
C THR A 156 46.93 -33.28 2.42
N ASN A 157 47.07 -34.00 3.54
CA ASN A 157 48.18 -33.80 4.47
C ASN A 157 49.54 -34.11 3.83
N THR A 158 49.61 -35.15 3.00
CA THR A 158 50.83 -35.51 2.27
C THR A 158 51.23 -34.42 1.30
N GLN A 159 50.28 -33.88 0.53
CA GLN A 159 50.52 -32.75 -0.37
C GLN A 159 50.97 -31.50 0.40
N LEU A 160 50.38 -31.23 1.56
CA LEU A 160 50.75 -30.10 2.40
C LEU A 160 52.19 -30.22 2.91
N ILE A 161 52.59 -31.41 3.39
CA ILE A 161 53.97 -31.67 3.84
C ILE A 161 54.96 -31.46 2.68
N GLN A 162 54.67 -32.00 1.50
CA GLN A 162 55.52 -31.84 0.32
C GLN A 162 55.68 -30.36 -0.09
N LEU A 163 54.62 -29.57 0.02
CA LEU A 163 54.67 -28.13 -0.25
C LEU A 163 55.48 -27.38 0.81
N CYS A 164 55.35 -27.74 2.10
CA CYS A 164 56.18 -27.17 3.16
C CYS A 164 57.67 -27.44 2.90
N ASP A 165 58.05 -28.69 2.61
CA ASP A 165 59.44 -29.05 2.31
C ASP A 165 60.00 -28.30 1.10
N LYS A 166 59.16 -28.11 0.06
CA LYS A 166 59.55 -27.37 -1.14
C LYS A 166 59.75 -25.89 -0.83
N ASN A 167 58.82 -25.28 -0.10
CA ASN A 167 58.90 -23.86 0.28
C ASN A 167 60.10 -23.60 1.18
N GLU A 168 60.41 -24.51 2.11
CA GLU A 168 61.57 -24.39 2.99
C GLU A 168 62.88 -24.40 2.19
N LYS A 169 63.01 -25.30 1.20
CA LYS A 169 64.17 -25.34 0.29
C LYS A 169 64.28 -24.08 -0.57
N GLU A 170 63.17 -23.58 -1.10
CA GLU A 170 63.16 -22.35 -1.89
C GLU A 170 63.53 -21.13 -1.03
N LEU A 171 63.04 -21.04 0.20
CA LEU A 171 63.41 -19.99 1.14
C LEU A 171 64.90 -20.04 1.52
N GLU A 172 65.45 -21.24 1.73
CA GLU A 172 66.87 -21.40 2.02
C GLU A 172 67.74 -20.95 0.84
N LYS A 173 67.37 -21.37 -0.38
CA LYS A 173 68.07 -20.94 -1.59
C LYS A 173 68.03 -19.42 -1.78
N LEU A 174 66.90 -18.78 -1.50
CA LEU A 174 66.77 -17.32 -1.57
C LEU A 174 67.60 -16.63 -0.50
N ARG A 175 67.71 -17.18 0.71
CA ARG A 175 68.62 -16.68 1.76
C ARG A 175 70.07 -16.75 1.29
N ASP A 176 70.51 -17.89 0.78
CA ASP A 176 71.88 -18.07 0.27
C ASP A 176 72.21 -17.07 -0.85
N GLU A 177 71.25 -16.83 -1.76
CA GLU A 177 71.40 -15.88 -2.86
C GLU A 177 71.47 -14.43 -2.37
N CYS A 178 70.64 -14.05 -1.40
CA CYS A 178 70.71 -12.73 -0.74
C CYS A 178 72.06 -12.53 -0.03
N GLU A 179 72.51 -13.50 0.75
CA GLU A 179 73.81 -13.43 1.44
C GLU A 179 74.98 -13.31 0.46
N LYS A 180 74.89 -14.01 -0.68
CA LYS A 180 75.88 -13.89 -1.75
C LYS A 180 75.90 -12.48 -2.33
N ILE A 181 74.75 -11.91 -2.65
CA ILE A 181 74.64 -10.54 -3.18
C ILE A 181 75.16 -9.52 -2.16
N GLU A 182 74.85 -9.68 -0.87
CA GLU A 182 75.38 -8.79 0.17
C GLU A 182 76.90 -8.85 0.29
N ARG A 183 77.49 -10.05 0.19
CA ARG A 183 78.95 -10.23 0.16
C ARG A 183 79.56 -9.56 -1.07
N ASP A 184 79.00 -9.80 -2.25
CA ASP A 184 79.49 -9.24 -3.51
C ASP A 184 79.40 -7.70 -3.49
N ASN A 185 78.32 -7.12 -2.96
CA ASN A 185 78.15 -5.67 -2.79
C ASN A 185 79.15 -5.07 -1.78
N LYS A 186 79.43 -5.74 -0.66
CA LYS A 186 80.46 -5.29 0.29
C LYS A 186 81.85 -5.25 -0.35
N VAL A 187 82.16 -6.17 -1.25
CA VAL A 187 83.43 -6.15 -1.99
C VAL A 187 83.49 -4.94 -2.92
N ILE A 188 82.40 -4.60 -3.62
CA ILE A 188 82.36 -3.45 -4.54
C ILE A 188 82.47 -2.10 -3.80
N VAL A 189 81.87 -1.97 -2.61
CA VAL A 189 81.89 -0.71 -1.83
C VAL A 189 83.23 -0.48 -1.12
N ASN A 190 84.03 -1.53 -0.89
CA ASN A 190 85.33 -1.45 -0.21
C ASN A 190 86.54 -1.36 -1.18
N VAL A 191 86.29 -1.21 -2.49
CA VAL A 191 87.30 -0.93 -3.53
C VAL A 191 87.21 0.53 -3.93
#